data_AF-A0A820LEB6-F1
#
_entry.id   AF-A0A820LEB6-F1
#
_cell.length_a   1.000
_cell.length_b   1.000
_cell.length_c   1.000
_cell.angle_alpha   90.00
_cell.angle_beta   90.00
_cell.angle_gamma   90.00
#
_symmetry.space_group_name_H-M   'P 1'
#
loop_
_entity.id
_entity.type
_entity.pdbx_description
1 polymer ?
#
loop_
_entity_poly.entity_id
_entity_poly.type
_entity_poly.pdbx_seq_one_letter_code
_entity_poly.pdbx_strand_id
1 'polypeptide(L)' 'LQTINITLRILYRARAELLPKSFTNLGLDYEERVLPSITNEISKSVVAQFDAI' A
#
# COMPACT_ATOMS: atom_id res chain seq x y z
N LEU A 1 -17.07 -19.85 2.96
CA LEU A 1 -16.14 -18.73 2.77
C LEU A 1 -14.73 -19.25 3.01
N GLN A 2 -13.84 -19.19 2.03
CA GLN A 2 -12.42 -19.40 2.28
C GLN A 2 -11.82 -18.08 2.76
N THR A 3 -11.14 -18.11 3.90
CA THR A 3 -10.40 -16.95 4.40
C THR A 3 -8.95 -17.10 3.96
N ILE A 4 -8.58 -16.43 2.88
CA ILE A 4 -7.21 -16.43 2.36
C ILE A 4 -6.42 -15.40 3.18
N ASN A 5 -5.38 -15.87 3.89
CA ASN A 5 -4.51 -15.01 4.68
C ASN A 5 -3.28 -14.64 3.85
N ILE A 6 -3.27 -13.43 3.29
CA ILE A 6 -2.14 -12.91 2.50
C ILE A 6 -1.27 -12.03 3.40
N THR A 7 0.02 -12.32 3.45
CA THR A 7 1.01 -11.48 4.14
C THR A 7 1.87 -10.77 3.11
N LEU A 8 1.76 -9.44 3.03
CA LEU A 8 2.55 -8.60 2.15
C LEU A 8 3.64 -7.88 2.97
N ARG A 9 4.89 -7.95 2.50
CA ARG A 9 6.01 -7.23 3.10
C ARG A 9 6.43 -6.09 2.19
N ILE A 10 6.25 -4.87 2.67
CA ILE A 10 6.53 -3.66 1.88
C ILE A 10 7.90 -3.14 2.25
N LEU A 11 8.79 -3.12 1.28
CA LEU A 11 10.06 -2.39 1.35
C LEU A 11 9.87 -1.04 0.67
N TYR A 12 9.67 0.01 1.47
CA TYR A 12 9.63 1.38 0.97
C TYR A 12 11.03 1.99 1.05
N ARG A 13 11.53 2.48 -0.10
CA ARG A 13 12.72 3.34 -0.15
C ARG A 13 12.30 4.68 -0.74
N ALA A 14 12.17 5.69 0.11
CA ALA A 14 11.83 7.04 -0.34
C ALA A 14 12.85 7.52 -1.36
N ARG A 15 12.39 7.86 -2.58
CA ARG A 15 13.23 8.56 -3.54
C ARG A 15 13.37 10.00 -3.08
N ALA A 16 14.60 10.44 -2.81
CA ALA A 16 14.87 11.78 -2.26
C ALA A 16 14.26 12.93 -3.08
N GLU A 17 14.11 12.72 -4.39
CA GLU A 17 13.50 13.67 -5.34
C GLU A 17 12.00 13.90 -5.12
N LEU A 18 11.30 12.94 -4.52
CA LEU A 18 9.85 12.99 -4.27
C LEU A 18 9.51 13.29 -2.81
N LEU A 19 10.50 13.22 -1.91
CA LEU A 19 10.36 13.59 -0.50
C LEU A 19 9.68 14.96 -0.31
N PRO A 20 10.14 16.07 -0.91
CA PRO A 20 9.51 17.37 -0.67
C PRO A 20 8.07 17.42 -1.16
N LYS A 21 7.72 16.75 -2.27
CA LYS A 21 6.33 16.73 -2.77
C LYS A 21 5.39 15.95 -1.86
N SER A 22 5.79 14.76 -1.41
CA SER A 22 4.97 13.95 -0.50
C SER A 22 4.84 14.62 0.88
N PHE A 23 5.92 15.20 1.39
CA PHE A 23 5.93 15.87 2.70
C PHE A 23 5.09 17.16 2.70
N THR A 24 5.07 17.90 1.59
CA THR A 24 4.29 19.16 1.48
C THR A 24 2.79 18.91 1.32
N ASN A 25 2.40 17.87 0.57
CA ASN A 25 0.98 17.61 0.29
C ASN A 25 0.29 16.68 1.30
N LEU A 26 1.03 15.74 1.91
CA LEU A 26 0.43 14.72 2.78
C LEU A 26 0.95 14.74 4.23
N GLY A 27 1.97 15.55 4.53
CA GLY A 27 2.53 15.65 5.89
C GLY A 27 3.26 14.38 6.35
N LEU A 28 3.62 14.36 7.64
CA LEU A 28 4.28 13.21 8.30
C LEU A 28 3.42 11.94 8.32
N ASP A 29 2.10 12.08 8.14
CA ASP A 29 1.13 10.98 8.20
C ASP A 29 1.10 10.11 6.92
N TYR A 30 1.96 10.41 5.93
CA TYR A 30 2.07 9.63 4.71
C TYR A 30 2.34 8.14 5.00
N GLU A 31 3.24 7.85 5.92
CA GLU A 31 3.61 6.48 6.26
C GLU A 31 2.48 5.74 6.99
N GLU A 32 1.73 6.43 7.86
CA GLU A 32 0.66 5.79 8.63
C GLU A 32 -0.68 5.69 7.88
N ARG A 33 -0.99 6.59 6.95
CA ARG A 33 -2.29 6.58 6.25
C ARG A 33 -2.19 6.03 4.83
N VAL A 34 -1.15 6.38 4.09
CA VAL A 34 -1.08 6.07 2.65
C VAL A 34 -0.49 4.70 2.39
N LEU A 35 0.59 4.33 3.07
CA LEU A 35 1.17 2.98 2.94
C LEU A 35 0.13 1.88 3.20
N PRO A 36 -0.63 1.88 4.32
CA PRO A 36 -1.64 0.84 4.54
C PRO A 36 -2.82 0.94 3.57
N SER A 37 -3.21 2.15 3.14
CA SER A 37 -4.30 2.30 2.15
C SER A 37 -3.94 1.70 0.80
N ILE A 38 -2.74 1.97 0.29
CA ILE A 38 -2.22 1.37 -0.95
C ILE A 38 -2.14 -0.16 -0.81
N THR A 39 -1.67 -0.64 0.34
CA THR A 39 -1.58 -2.08 0.62
C THR A 39 -2.94 -2.76 0.54
N ASN A 40 -3.94 -2.15 1.14
CA ASN A 40 -5.31 -2.66 1.13
C ASN A 40 -5.89 -2.71 -0.29
N GLU A 41 -5.65 -1.68 -1.11
CA GLU A 41 -6.09 -1.69 -2.50
C GLU A 41 -5.40 -2.76 -3.34
N ILE A 42 -4.07 -2.86 -3.25
CA ILE A 42 -3.31 -3.88 -3.99
C ILE A 42 -3.72 -5.28 -3.53
N SER A 43 -3.86 -5.52 -2.22
CA SER A 43 -4.30 -6.82 -1.71
C SER A 43 -5.69 -7.18 -2.22
N LYS A 44 -6.64 -6.23 -2.26
CA LYS A 44 -7.98 -6.47 -2.82
C LYS A 44 -7.93 -6.78 -4.32
N SER A 45 -7.13 -6.05 -5.09
CA SER A 45 -6.99 -6.27 -6.54
C SER A 45 -6.34 -7.63 -6.86
N VAL A 46 -5.33 -8.02 -6.08
CA VAL A 46 -4.66 -9.32 -6.19
C VAL A 46 -5.62 -10.45 -5.83
N VAL A 47 -6.31 -10.35 -4.69
CA VAL A 47 -7.34 -11.34 -4.30
C VAL A 47 -8.41 -11.46 -5.38
N ALA A 48 -8.92 -10.34 -5.90
CA ALA A 48 -9.91 -10.36 -6.96
C ALA A 48 -9.41 -11.02 -8.26
N GLN A 49 -8.11 -10.92 -8.58
CA GLN A 49 -7.53 -11.63 -9.72
C GLN A 49 -7.40 -13.14 -9.50
N PHE A 50 -7.08 -13.58 -8.27
CA PHE A 50 -6.88 -15.00 -7.95
C PHE A 50 -8.17 -15.75 -7.57
N ASP A 51 -9.17 -15.05 -7.01
CA ASP A 51 -10.49 -15.60 -6.68
C ASP A 51 -11.44 -15.67 -7.88
N ALA A 52 -11.10 -15.05 -9.02
CA ALA A 52 -11.94 -15.01 -10.22
C ALA A 52 -11.85 -16.28 -11.11
N ILE A 53 -11.47 -17.43 -10.55
CA ILE A 53 -11.37 -18.73 -11.24
C ILE A 53 -12.37 -19.73 -10.67
#